data_AF-A0A9E2YMC7-F1
#
_entry.id   AF-A0A9E2YMC7-F1
#
_cell.length_a   1.000
_cell.length_b   1.000
_cell.length_c   1.000
_cell.angle_alpha   90.00
_cell.angle_beta   90.00
_cell.angle_gamma   90.00
#
_symmetry.space_group_name_H-M   'P 1'
#
loop_
_entity.id
_entity.type
_entity.pdbx_description
1 polymer ?
#
loop_
_entity_poly.entity_id
_entity_poly.type
_entity_poly.pdbx_seq_one_letter_code
_entity_poly.pdbx_strand_id
1 'polypeptide(L)'
;MAPLVVDPAALFAAGGAVVAVGDGLAADMTVLTAGFAAHTGLDIAGMVFGLAYQDAAESLLKAAAAAINACRHTGAVIAQGASNYSKAEAASKLGGGAGVLQAPALPVKITAPGPPGTLGPGQPPPALWAFIQSFVDDVWPDGDVAGLHAAAGRWRSFGAAMSGMRGALNASKSLLDT
;
A
#
# COMPACT_ATOMS: atom_id res chain seq x y z
N MET A 1 -19.43 -18.71 -33.21
CA MET A 1 -18.40 -18.06 -32.36
C MET A 1 -18.32 -16.61 -32.80
N ALA A 2 -18.64 -15.67 -31.91
CA ALA A 2 -18.52 -14.25 -32.24
C ALA A 2 -17.02 -13.87 -32.34
N PRO A 3 -16.63 -13.01 -33.29
CA PRO A 3 -15.24 -12.56 -33.40
C PRO A 3 -14.84 -11.75 -32.16
N LEU A 4 -13.61 -11.96 -31.70
CA LEU A 4 -13.02 -11.20 -30.60
C LEU A 4 -12.73 -9.77 -31.10
N VAL A 5 -13.45 -8.79 -30.59
CA VAL A 5 -13.20 -7.36 -30.86
C VAL A 5 -12.49 -6.78 -29.64
N VAL A 6 -11.27 -6.29 -29.83
CA VAL A 6 -10.45 -5.67 -28.78
C VAL A 6 -10.00 -4.32 -29.29
N ASP A 7 -10.26 -3.26 -28.53
CA ASP A 7 -9.60 -1.96 -28.71
C ASP A 7 -8.26 -1.98 -27.95
N PRO A 8 -7.10 -1.99 -28.65
CA PRO A 8 -5.80 -2.00 -28.00
C PRO A 8 -5.53 -0.72 -27.21
N ALA A 9 -6.05 0.43 -27.62
CA ALA A 9 -5.83 1.70 -26.92
C ALA A 9 -6.57 1.72 -25.58
N ALA A 10 -7.85 1.34 -25.58
CA ALA A 10 -8.63 1.17 -24.36
C ALA A 10 -8.01 0.15 -23.40
N LEU A 11 -7.54 -0.99 -23.93
CA LEU A 11 -6.88 -2.02 -23.12
C LEU A 11 -5.56 -1.52 -22.52
N PHE A 12 -4.76 -0.75 -23.28
CA PHE A 12 -3.53 -0.16 -22.77
C PHE A 12 -3.81 0.87 -21.68
N ALA A 13 -4.82 1.72 -21.87
CA ALA A 13 -5.26 2.70 -20.87
C ALA A 13 -5.74 2.02 -19.58
N ALA A 14 -6.53 0.95 -19.68
CA ALA A 14 -6.95 0.15 -18.54
C ALA A 14 -5.76 -0.46 -17.78
N GLY A 15 -4.78 -1.02 -18.50
CA GLY A 15 -3.54 -1.53 -17.91
C GLY A 15 -2.77 -0.44 -17.16
N GLY A 16 -2.58 0.73 -17.77
CA GLY A 16 -1.93 1.88 -17.15
C GLY A 16 -2.67 2.37 -15.90
N ALA A 17 -4.00 2.41 -15.93
CA ALA A 17 -4.81 2.79 -14.77
C ALA A 17 -4.65 1.80 -13.60
N VAL A 18 -4.58 0.49 -13.85
CA VAL A 18 -4.30 -0.51 -12.81
C VAL A 18 -2.90 -0.33 -12.21
N VAL A 19 -1.88 0.02 -13.02
CA VAL A 19 -0.54 0.36 -12.50
C VAL A 19 -0.62 1.59 -11.59
N ALA A 20 -1.33 2.64 -12.02
CA ALA A 20 -1.48 3.87 -11.25
C ALA A 20 -2.17 3.65 -9.89
N VAL A 21 -3.12 2.71 -9.79
CA VAL A 21 -3.73 2.30 -8.51
C VAL A 21 -2.66 1.72 -7.56
N GLY A 22 -1.77 0.88 -8.08
CA GLY A 22 -0.65 0.35 -7.29
C GLY A 22 0.32 1.43 -6.84
N ASP A 23 0.62 2.41 -7.69
CA ASP A 23 1.50 3.54 -7.37
C ASP A 23 0.90 4.47 -6.30
N GLY A 24 -0.40 4.73 -6.37
CA GLY A 24 -1.12 5.47 -5.33
C GLY A 24 -1.02 4.80 -3.97
N LEU A 25 -1.31 3.49 -3.90
CA LEU A 25 -1.19 2.74 -2.65
C LEU A 25 0.26 2.71 -2.11
N ALA A 26 1.26 2.66 -3.01
CA ALA A 26 2.66 2.73 -2.61
C ALA A 26 3.00 4.08 -1.96
N ALA A 27 2.50 5.19 -2.51
CA ALA A 27 2.67 6.52 -1.93
C ALA A 27 1.98 6.62 -0.56
N ASP A 28 0.76 6.12 -0.41
CA ASP A 28 0.05 6.10 0.86
C ASP A 28 0.77 5.25 1.91
N MET A 29 1.39 4.14 1.50
CA MET A 29 2.20 3.31 2.39
C MET A 29 3.45 4.06 2.88
N THR A 30 4.09 4.87 2.03
CA THR A 30 5.21 5.74 2.45
C THR A 30 4.75 6.78 3.47
N VAL A 31 3.57 7.38 3.29
CA VAL A 31 3.01 8.35 4.25
C VAL A 31 2.68 7.68 5.60
N LEU A 32 2.16 6.45 5.56
CA LEU A 32 1.90 5.65 6.77
C LEU A 32 3.20 5.40 7.54
N THR A 33 4.20 4.81 6.90
CA THR A 33 5.42 4.36 7.59
C THR A 33 6.30 5.50 8.10
N ALA A 34 6.13 6.71 7.56
CA ALA A 34 6.82 7.90 8.04
C ALA A 34 6.44 8.34 9.47
N GLY A 35 5.36 7.82 10.06
CA GLY A 35 4.95 8.27 11.40
C GLY A 35 4.00 7.35 12.15
N PHE A 36 4.03 6.07 11.85
CA PHE A 36 3.26 5.04 12.57
C PHE A 36 3.97 4.45 13.80
N ALA A 37 5.17 4.92 14.11
CA ALA A 37 5.91 4.54 15.31
C ALA A 37 5.37 5.32 16.52
N ALA A 38 5.26 4.65 17.66
CA ALA A 38 4.80 5.26 18.91
C ALA A 38 5.30 4.44 20.10
N HIS A 39 5.78 5.09 21.16
CA HIS A 39 6.21 4.38 22.38
C HIS A 39 4.99 3.79 23.09
N THR A 40 4.94 2.47 23.26
CA THR A 40 3.74 1.77 23.74
C THR A 40 3.68 1.63 25.25
N GLY A 41 4.76 1.95 25.96
CA GLY A 41 4.89 1.75 27.40
C GLY A 41 5.84 0.60 27.75
N LEU A 42 6.58 0.75 28.84
CA LEU A 42 7.48 -0.26 29.39
C LEU A 42 6.82 -1.16 30.44
N ASP A 43 5.62 -0.81 30.88
CA ASP A 43 4.78 -1.69 31.70
C ASP A 43 4.37 -2.95 30.90
N ILE A 44 3.92 -3.99 31.60
CA ILE A 44 3.56 -5.27 30.98
C ILE A 44 2.50 -5.10 29.89
N ALA A 45 1.50 -4.23 30.11
CA ALA A 45 0.45 -4.01 29.12
C ALA A 45 0.99 -3.28 27.89
N GLY A 46 1.83 -2.27 28.08
CA GLY A 46 2.52 -1.55 27.01
C GLY A 46 3.41 -2.44 26.13
N MET A 47 4.16 -3.36 26.75
CA MET A 47 5.00 -4.32 26.01
C MET A 47 4.18 -5.35 25.23
N VAL A 48 3.14 -5.93 25.84
CA VAL A 48 2.26 -6.90 25.18
C VAL A 48 1.53 -6.25 24.00
N PHE A 49 1.01 -5.03 24.19
CA PHE A 49 0.39 -4.27 23.12
C PHE A 49 1.39 -3.96 22.01
N GLY A 50 2.61 -3.53 22.36
CA GLY A 50 3.64 -3.19 21.39
C GLY A 50 4.04 -4.36 20.49
N LEU A 51 4.23 -5.55 21.06
CA LEU A 51 4.51 -6.76 20.28
C LEU A 51 3.35 -7.10 19.33
N ALA A 52 2.12 -7.10 19.83
CA ALA A 52 0.95 -7.37 19.00
C ALA A 52 0.78 -6.31 17.88
N TYR A 53 1.09 -5.04 18.16
CA TYR A 53 1.04 -3.97 17.19
C TYR A 53 2.09 -4.14 16.09
N GLN A 54 3.34 -4.49 16.45
CA GLN A 54 4.40 -4.77 15.47
C GLN A 54 4.03 -5.92 14.53
N ASP A 55 3.58 -7.06 15.08
CA ASP A 55 3.22 -8.24 14.31
C ASP A 55 2.07 -7.95 13.34
N ALA A 56 1.01 -7.30 13.82
CA ALA A 56 -0.15 -6.95 13.01
C ALA A 56 0.21 -5.95 11.91
N ALA A 57 1.01 -4.93 12.24
CA ALA A 57 1.47 -3.93 11.29
C ALA A 57 2.37 -4.55 10.20
N GLU A 58 3.33 -5.39 10.58
CA GLU A 58 4.22 -6.06 9.62
C GLU A 58 3.43 -6.95 8.66
N SER A 59 2.47 -7.72 9.19
CA SER A 59 1.60 -8.56 8.38
C SER A 59 0.80 -7.74 7.35
N LEU A 60 0.23 -6.60 7.78
CA LEU A 60 -0.52 -5.71 6.89
C LEU A 60 0.38 -5.03 5.85
N LEU A 61 1.59 -4.60 6.22
CA LEU A 61 2.56 -4.02 5.27
C LEU A 61 3.01 -5.03 4.21
N LYS A 62 3.22 -6.29 4.60
CA LYS A 62 3.50 -7.39 3.65
C LYS A 62 2.36 -7.59 2.67
N ALA A 63 1.12 -7.62 3.16
CA ALA A 63 -0.06 -7.73 2.33
C ALA A 63 -0.22 -6.53 1.37
N ALA A 64 -0.01 -5.31 1.86
CA ALA A 64 -0.05 -4.10 1.06
C ALA A 64 1.03 -4.10 -0.05
N ALA A 65 2.27 -4.44 0.27
CA ALA A 65 3.34 -4.55 -0.71
C ALA A 65 3.04 -5.61 -1.78
N ALA A 66 2.46 -6.75 -1.39
CA ALA A 66 2.00 -7.77 -2.33
C ALA A 66 0.89 -7.24 -3.25
N ALA A 67 -0.10 -6.51 -2.71
CA ALA A 67 -1.18 -5.89 -3.48
C ALA A 67 -0.67 -4.84 -4.48
N ILE A 68 0.28 -3.99 -4.06
CA ILE A 68 0.96 -3.00 -4.93
C ILE A 68 1.64 -3.72 -6.10
N ASN A 69 2.45 -4.73 -5.78
CA ASN A 69 3.18 -5.51 -6.78
C ASN A 69 2.23 -6.24 -7.73
N ALA A 70 1.11 -6.76 -7.23
CA ALA A 70 0.08 -7.38 -8.05
C ALA A 70 -0.57 -6.39 -9.02
N CYS A 71 -0.99 -5.20 -8.55
CA CYS A 71 -1.56 -4.17 -9.41
C CYS A 71 -0.58 -3.77 -10.52
N ARG A 72 0.66 -3.47 -10.15
CA ARG A 72 1.71 -3.12 -11.11
C ARG A 72 1.94 -4.22 -12.15
N HIS A 73 2.09 -5.46 -11.69
CA HIS A 73 2.34 -6.59 -12.58
C HIS A 73 1.16 -6.85 -13.52
N THR A 74 -0.06 -6.94 -12.98
CA THR A 74 -1.27 -7.18 -13.76
C THR A 74 -1.52 -6.06 -14.76
N GLY A 75 -1.36 -4.80 -14.35
CA GLY A 75 -1.49 -3.65 -15.25
C GLY A 75 -0.50 -3.68 -16.41
N ALA A 76 0.77 -4.04 -16.14
CA ALA A 76 1.77 -4.21 -17.19
C ALA A 76 1.47 -5.40 -18.12
N VAL A 77 0.95 -6.52 -17.61
CA VAL A 77 0.53 -7.65 -18.45
C VAL A 77 -0.65 -7.27 -19.34
N ILE A 78 -1.62 -6.51 -18.83
CA ILE A 78 -2.74 -5.97 -19.62
C ILE A 78 -2.22 -5.08 -20.75
N ALA A 79 -1.35 -4.12 -20.43
CA ALA A 79 -0.75 -3.22 -21.41
C ALA A 79 0.16 -3.95 -22.42
N GLN A 80 0.85 -5.02 -22.01
CA GLN A 80 1.60 -5.89 -22.92
C GLN A 80 0.67 -6.62 -23.90
N GLY A 81 -0.47 -7.11 -23.42
CA GLY A 81 -1.53 -7.68 -24.25
C GLY A 81 -2.02 -6.70 -25.31
N ALA A 82 -2.28 -5.45 -24.90
CA ALA A 82 -2.64 -4.37 -25.83
C ALA A 82 -1.56 -4.12 -26.89
N SER A 83 -0.29 -4.07 -26.51
CA SER A 83 0.82 -3.97 -27.47
C SER A 83 0.80 -5.14 -28.48
N ASN A 84 0.57 -6.37 -28.01
CA ASN A 84 0.51 -7.54 -28.88
C ASN A 84 -0.68 -7.46 -29.87
N TYR A 85 -1.87 -7.07 -29.41
CA TYR A 85 -3.01 -6.84 -30.30
C TYR A 85 -2.73 -5.74 -31.33
N SER A 86 -2.12 -4.62 -30.92
CA SER A 86 -1.79 -3.54 -31.85
C SER A 86 -0.79 -3.97 -32.94
N LYS A 87 0.17 -4.83 -32.61
CA LYS A 87 1.12 -5.42 -33.57
C LYS A 87 0.42 -6.36 -34.55
N ALA A 88 -0.48 -7.20 -34.06
CA ALA A 88 -1.25 -8.11 -34.89
C ALA A 88 -2.12 -7.33 -35.89
N GLU A 89 -2.86 -6.33 -35.41
CA GLU A 89 -3.69 -5.46 -36.25
C GLU A 89 -2.85 -4.74 -37.32
N ALA A 90 -1.68 -4.22 -36.94
CA ALA A 90 -0.80 -3.54 -37.88
C ALA A 90 -0.22 -4.47 -38.95
N ALA A 91 0.05 -5.73 -38.61
CA ALA A 91 0.53 -6.74 -39.56
C ALA A 91 -0.58 -7.25 -40.50
N SER A 92 -1.85 -7.22 -40.06
CA SER A 92 -3.00 -7.68 -40.84
C SER A 92 -3.57 -6.62 -41.78
N LYS A 93 -3.25 -5.33 -41.59
CA LYS A 93 -3.74 -4.24 -42.44
C LYS A 93 -2.90 -4.08 -43.72
N LEU A 94 -3.51 -4.34 -44.88
CA LEU A 94 -2.92 -4.07 -46.19
C LEU A 94 -2.59 -2.57 -46.34
N GLY A 95 -1.31 -2.25 -46.51
CA GLY A 95 -0.79 -0.87 -46.58
C GLY A 95 -0.18 -0.32 -45.29
N GLY A 96 -0.21 -1.08 -44.19
CA GLY A 96 0.38 -0.72 -42.89
C GLY A 96 -0.65 -0.17 -41.88
N GLY A 97 -0.57 -0.66 -40.63
CA GLY A 97 -1.39 -0.23 -39.49
C GLY A 97 -1.01 1.13 -38.91
N ALA A 98 -1.95 1.72 -38.17
CA ALA A 98 -1.68 2.85 -37.28
C ALA A 98 -0.59 2.48 -36.24
N GLY A 99 0.05 3.50 -35.64
CA GLY A 99 1.21 3.36 -34.77
C GLY A 99 1.09 2.22 -33.74
N VAL A 100 2.08 1.33 -33.74
CA VAL A 100 2.15 0.19 -32.83
C VAL A 100 2.35 0.68 -31.40
N LEU A 101 1.54 0.18 -30.47
CA LEU A 101 1.71 0.49 -29.06
C LEU A 101 3.02 -0.12 -28.56
N GLN A 102 3.80 0.68 -27.84
CA GLN A 102 5.03 0.21 -27.23
C GLN A 102 4.73 -0.72 -26.05
N ALA A 103 5.50 -1.79 -25.94
CA ALA A 103 5.45 -2.67 -24.78
C ALA A 103 5.75 -1.90 -23.49
N PRO A 104 4.99 -2.11 -22.41
CA PRO A 104 5.27 -1.48 -21.13
C PRO A 104 6.60 -1.98 -20.55
N ALA A 105 7.27 -1.14 -19.76
CA ALA A 105 8.42 -1.56 -18.99
C ALA A 105 8.02 -2.58 -17.92
N LEU A 106 8.94 -3.49 -17.57
CA LEU A 106 8.71 -4.42 -16.47
C LEU A 106 8.62 -3.62 -15.15
N PRO A 107 7.54 -3.77 -14.37
CA PRO A 107 7.41 -3.04 -13.12
C PRO A 107 8.45 -3.48 -12.08
N VAL A 108 9.00 -2.50 -11.36
CA VAL A 108 9.89 -2.76 -10.23
C VAL A 108 9.07 -3.25 -9.04
N LYS A 109 9.45 -4.41 -8.49
CA LYS A 109 8.86 -4.94 -7.27
C LYS A 109 9.36 -4.16 -6.06
N ILE A 110 8.45 -3.85 -5.15
CA ILE A 110 8.79 -3.29 -3.86
C ILE A 110 8.81 -4.38 -2.79
N THR A 111 9.65 -4.17 -1.78
CA THR A 111 9.66 -4.95 -0.54
C THR A 111 8.80 -4.25 0.50
N ALA A 112 8.13 -5.01 1.35
CA ALA A 112 7.38 -4.46 2.46
C ALA A 112 8.32 -3.71 3.43
N PRO A 113 7.92 -2.54 3.94
CA PRO A 113 8.59 -1.91 5.06
C PRO A 113 8.57 -2.81 6.30
N GLY A 114 9.51 -2.57 7.23
CA GLY A 114 9.53 -3.25 8.53
C GLY A 114 8.40 -2.79 9.46
N PRO A 115 8.23 -3.47 10.62
CA PRO A 115 7.26 -3.10 11.63
C PRO A 115 7.53 -1.69 12.18
N PRO A 116 6.49 -1.03 12.76
CA PRO A 116 6.65 0.22 13.46
C PRO A 116 7.55 0.06 14.69
N GLY A 117 8.35 1.08 14.98
CA GLY A 117 9.05 1.15 16.26
C GLY A 117 8.05 1.37 17.40
N THR A 118 8.16 0.56 18.46
CA THR A 118 7.35 0.74 19.69
C THR A 118 8.17 1.20 20.88
N LEU A 119 9.46 1.43 20.66
CA LEU A 119 10.41 1.93 21.63
C LEU A 119 10.80 3.35 21.21
N GLY A 120 10.75 4.28 22.15
CA GLY A 120 11.05 5.68 21.90
C GLY A 120 11.14 6.45 23.22
N PRO A 121 11.31 7.79 23.17
CA PRO A 121 11.19 8.59 24.37
C PRO A 121 9.75 8.47 24.90
N GLY A 122 9.58 7.71 25.98
CA GLY A 122 8.32 7.65 26.71
C GLY A 122 8.03 8.97 27.43
N GLN A 123 6.80 9.11 27.91
CA GLN A 123 6.41 10.24 28.74
C GLN A 123 7.17 10.16 30.07
N PRO A 124 7.90 11.22 30.48
CA PRO A 124 8.69 11.17 31.70
C PRO A 124 7.77 11.05 32.92
N PRO A 125 8.23 10.37 33.98
CA PRO A 125 7.50 10.34 35.23
C PRO A 125 7.40 11.74 35.86
N PRO A 126 6.35 12.00 36.66
CA PRO A 126 6.21 13.23 37.41
C PRO A 126 7.33 13.33 38.45
N ALA A 127 7.58 14.56 38.91
CA ALA A 127 8.51 14.80 40.01
C ALA A 127 8.15 13.91 41.21
N LEU A 128 9.18 13.38 41.89
CA LEU A 128 9.07 12.49 43.05
C LEU A 128 8.52 11.07 42.79
N TRP A 129 8.23 10.69 41.53
CA TRP A 129 7.84 9.30 41.22
C TRP A 129 8.84 8.27 41.74
N ALA A 130 10.14 8.53 41.60
CA ALA A 130 11.19 7.63 42.09
C ALA A 130 11.09 7.32 43.60
N PHE A 131 10.51 8.22 44.40
CA PHE A 131 10.24 7.98 45.81
C PHE A 131 9.01 7.08 46.02
N ILE A 132 7.97 7.25 45.20
CA ILE A 132 6.74 6.45 45.24
C ILE A 132 6.98 5.04 44.68
N GLN A 133 7.88 4.91 43.71
CA GLN A 133 8.18 3.67 43.02
C GLN A 133 8.69 2.56 43.96
N SER A 134 9.30 2.88 45.11
CA SER A 134 9.65 1.85 46.11
C SER A 134 8.44 1.31 46.89
N PHE A 135 7.31 2.00 46.84
CA PHE A 135 6.07 1.63 47.54
C PHE A 135 5.00 1.05 46.61
N VAL A 136 5.15 1.23 45.31
CA VAL A 136 4.27 0.71 44.27
C VAL A 136 5.10 -0.25 43.43
N ASP A 137 4.73 -1.53 43.39
CA ASP A 137 5.43 -2.57 42.64
C ASP A 137 5.11 -2.48 41.13
N ASP A 138 5.23 -1.28 40.58
CA ASP A 138 4.86 -0.98 39.19
C ASP A 138 5.80 0.06 38.57
N VAL A 139 5.86 0.04 37.24
CA VAL A 139 6.65 0.98 36.44
C VAL A 139 5.80 2.21 36.14
N TRP A 140 6.44 3.35 35.91
CA TRP A 140 5.73 4.52 35.39
C TRP A 140 5.11 4.17 34.02
N PRO A 141 3.81 4.38 33.79
CA PRO A 141 3.17 4.13 32.50
C PRO A 141 3.62 5.19 31.50
N ASP A 142 4.75 4.94 30.84
CA ASP A 142 5.46 5.91 30.02
C ASP A 142 5.00 5.93 28.56
N GLY A 143 3.94 5.20 28.20
CA GLY A 143 3.39 5.16 26.84
C GLY A 143 3.05 6.54 26.27
N ASP A 144 3.41 6.79 25.01
CA ASP A 144 3.07 8.02 24.30
C ASP A 144 1.66 7.93 23.71
N VAL A 145 0.66 8.31 24.51
CA VAL A 145 -0.76 8.31 24.11
C VAL A 145 -0.99 9.18 22.87
N ALA A 146 -0.35 10.34 22.78
CA ALA A 146 -0.53 11.25 21.64
C ALA A 146 0.04 10.62 20.36
N GLY A 147 1.22 10.00 20.43
CA GLY A 147 1.84 9.23 19.36
C GLY A 147 0.97 8.06 18.91
N LEU A 148 0.38 7.31 19.85
CA LEU A 148 -0.53 6.20 19.54
C LEU A 148 -1.79 6.67 18.81
N HIS A 149 -2.38 7.79 19.23
CA HIS A 149 -3.52 8.39 18.52
C HIS A 149 -3.15 8.86 17.12
N ALA A 150 -1.96 9.46 16.95
CA ALA A 150 -1.45 9.87 15.65
C ALA A 150 -1.21 8.67 14.72
N ALA A 151 -0.59 7.61 15.22
CA ALA A 151 -0.40 6.35 14.49
C ALA A 151 -1.74 5.73 14.08
N ALA A 152 -2.72 5.70 14.99
CA ALA A 152 -4.08 5.24 14.66
C ALA A 152 -4.74 6.10 13.57
N GLY A 153 -4.52 7.42 13.57
CA GLY A 153 -4.97 8.31 12.50
C GLY A 153 -4.39 7.92 11.13
N ARG A 154 -3.08 7.64 11.07
CA ARG A 154 -2.42 7.20 9.83
C ARG A 154 -2.94 5.87 9.32
N TRP A 155 -3.15 4.90 10.21
CA TRP A 155 -3.75 3.61 9.83
C TRP A 155 -5.16 3.77 9.26
N ARG A 156 -5.98 4.67 9.82
CA ARG A 156 -7.31 4.96 9.26
C ARG A 156 -7.22 5.58 7.87
N SER A 157 -6.32 6.54 7.65
CA SER A 157 -6.10 7.13 6.33
C SER A 157 -5.64 6.08 5.31
N PHE A 158 -4.70 5.22 5.68
CA PHE A 158 -4.25 4.12 4.84
C PHE A 158 -5.38 3.11 4.55
N GLY A 159 -6.21 2.78 5.55
CA GLY A 159 -7.39 1.94 5.38
C GLY A 159 -8.43 2.53 4.44
N ALA A 160 -8.61 3.86 4.45
CA ALA A 160 -9.48 4.57 3.51
C ALA A 160 -8.92 4.48 2.08
N ALA A 161 -7.61 4.68 1.90
CA ALA A 161 -6.96 4.52 0.60
C ALA A 161 -7.14 3.11 0.02
N MET A 162 -6.87 2.06 0.83
CA MET A 162 -7.10 0.67 0.43
C MET A 162 -8.56 0.39 0.05
N SER A 163 -9.52 0.98 0.78
CA SER A 163 -10.95 0.83 0.46
C SER A 163 -11.33 1.50 -0.87
N GLY A 164 -10.71 2.64 -1.18
CA GLY A 164 -10.90 3.38 -2.44
C GLY A 164 -10.35 2.64 -3.66
N MET A 165 -9.34 1.79 -3.50
CA MET A 165 -8.74 1.01 -4.60
C MET A 165 -9.76 0.20 -5.39
N ARG A 166 -10.75 -0.40 -4.73
CA ARG A 166 -11.80 -1.19 -5.41
C ARG A 166 -12.59 -0.33 -6.39
N GLY A 167 -12.90 0.91 -6.01
CA GLY A 167 -13.57 1.87 -6.89
C GLY A 167 -12.69 2.22 -8.09
N ALA A 168 -11.40 2.48 -7.85
CA ALA A 168 -10.45 2.80 -8.90
C ALA A 168 -10.23 1.64 -9.88
N LEU A 169 -10.12 0.39 -9.40
CA LEU A 169 -10.02 -0.80 -10.26
C LEU A 169 -11.29 -1.03 -11.09
N ASN A 170 -12.47 -0.78 -10.52
CA ASN A 170 -13.72 -0.83 -11.27
C ASN A 170 -13.78 0.24 -12.36
N ALA A 171 -13.28 1.45 -12.07
CA ALA A 171 -13.16 2.52 -13.08
C ALA A 171 -12.17 2.15 -14.20
N SER A 172 -11.05 1.50 -13.87
CA SER A 172 -10.12 0.96 -14.88
C SER A 172 -10.81 -0.08 -15.77
N LYS A 173 -11.66 -0.93 -15.20
CA LYS A 173 -12.43 -1.92 -15.96
C LYS A 173 -13.42 -1.26 -16.91
N SER A 174 -14.11 -0.19 -16.51
CA SER A 174 -15.08 0.48 -17.39
C SER A 174 -14.46 1.13 -18.62
N LEU A 175 -13.14 1.35 -18.66
CA LEU A 175 -12.44 1.78 -19.88
C LEU A 175 -12.51 0.73 -21.01
N LEU A 176 -12.87 -0.52 -20.69
CA LEU A 176 -13.06 -1.58 -21.69
C LEU A 176 -14.49 -1.64 -22.23
N ASP A 177 -15.42 -0.92 -21.60
CA ASP A 177 -16.84 -0.88 -21.97
C ASP A 177 -17.17 0.30 -22.90
N THR A 178 -16.17 1.13 -23.24
CA THR A 178 -16.26 2.24 -24.20
C THR A 178 -15.90 1.80 -25.60
#